data_AF-A0A6G5ADJ1-F1
#
_entry.id   AF-A0A6G5ADJ1-F1
#
_cell.length_a   1.000
_cell.length_b   1.000
_cell.length_c   1.000
_cell.angle_alpha   90.00
_cell.angle_beta   90.00
_cell.angle_gamma   90.00
#
_symmetry.space_group_name_H-M   'P 1'
#
loop_
_entity.id
_entity.type
_entity.pdbx_description
1 polymer ?
#
loop_
_entity_poly.entity_id
_entity_poly.type
_entity_poly.pdbx_seq_one_letter_code
_entity_poly.pdbx_strand_id
1 'polypeptide(L)'
;PKVFLIKGTSTSNATLADLQNDAMTDLSNISEWFAKSQLTVNCTKAKYMVFHSRRKHIDPESLNLTINNAPIQQVPCFKYLGITFDEHLHWHEQVQSVCTKVAYGCYSVIKDRQYFARAILRTLGFSLCHCHIDCCLESWGVTYTVI
;
A
#
# COMPACT_ATOMS: atom_id res chain seq x y z
N PRO A 1 -0.92 -7.15 -13.60
CA PRO A 1 -0.68 -8.07 -12.47
C PRO A 1 -1.46 -7.59 -11.23
N LYS A 2 -2.64 -8.19 -11.02
CA LYS A 2 -3.65 -7.78 -10.06
C LYS A 2 -3.29 -8.33 -8.68
N VAL A 3 -3.06 -7.46 -7.71
CA VAL A 3 -2.93 -7.83 -6.28
C VAL A 3 -4.34 -7.92 -5.71
N PHE A 4 -4.71 -9.08 -5.20
CA PHE A 4 -5.95 -9.29 -4.46
C PHE A 4 -5.70 -8.90 -3.01
N LEU A 5 -6.43 -7.91 -2.53
CA LEU A 5 -6.42 -7.50 -1.13
C LEU A 5 -7.37 -8.43 -0.38
N ILE A 6 -6.81 -9.44 0.29
CA ILE A 6 -7.60 -10.41 1.05
C ILE A 6 -8.02 -9.73 2.34
N LYS A 7 -9.30 -9.39 2.46
CA LYS A 7 -9.87 -8.88 3.72
C LYS A 7 -10.26 -10.08 4.58
N GLY A 8 -9.39 -10.47 5.50
CA GLY A 8 -9.81 -11.26 6.66
C GLY A 8 -10.69 -10.37 7.54
N THR A 9 -12.01 -10.56 7.50
CA THR A 9 -12.92 -9.87 8.42
C THR A 9 -12.82 -10.56 9.79
N SER A 10 -11.97 -10.05 10.67
CA SER A 10 -11.95 -10.48 12.07
C SER A 10 -13.26 -10.04 12.74
N THR A 11 -14.17 -10.97 12.97
CA THR A 11 -15.20 -10.83 14.00
C THR A 11 -14.51 -10.76 15.37
N SER A 12 -15.14 -10.11 16.34
CA SER A 12 -14.55 -9.68 17.63
C SER A 12 -13.99 -10.81 18.52
N ASN A 13 -14.16 -12.09 18.14
CA ASN A 13 -13.68 -13.27 18.86
C ASN A 13 -12.83 -14.23 18.00
N ALA A 14 -12.47 -13.87 16.76
CA ALA A 14 -11.71 -14.75 15.87
C ALA A 14 -10.25 -14.88 16.34
N THR A 15 -9.74 -16.12 16.40
CA THR A 15 -8.34 -16.41 16.71
C THR A 15 -7.45 -16.21 15.47
N LEU A 16 -6.13 -16.10 15.67
CA LEU A 16 -5.18 -16.02 14.54
C LEU A 16 -5.27 -17.25 13.62
N ALA A 17 -5.62 -18.41 14.18
CA ALA A 17 -5.83 -19.64 13.42
C ALA A 17 -7.06 -19.55 12.51
N ASP A 18 -8.16 -18.98 12.99
CA ASP A 18 -9.37 -18.76 12.19
C ASP A 18 -9.06 -17.82 11.01
N LEU A 19 -8.34 -16.73 11.27
CA LEU A 19 -7.90 -15.80 10.23
C LEU A 19 -7.00 -16.47 9.18
N GLN A 20 -6.11 -17.37 9.61
CA GLN A 20 -5.27 -18.12 8.69
C GLN A 20 -6.11 -19.04 7.81
N ASN A 21 -7.08 -19.77 8.39
CA ASN A 21 -7.96 -20.67 7.66
C ASN A 21 -8.83 -19.93 6.64
N ASP A 22 -9.41 -18.80 7.04
CA ASP A 22 -10.19 -17.94 6.16
C ASP A 22 -9.33 -17.43 4.99
N ALA A 23 -8.13 -16.91 5.29
CA ALA A 23 -7.21 -16.42 4.28
C ALA A 23 -6.74 -17.54 3.33
N MET A 24 -6.48 -18.75 3.83
CA MET A 24 -6.12 -19.91 3.01
C MET A 24 -7.28 -20.34 2.10
N THR A 25 -8.51 -20.27 2.60
CA THR A 25 -9.73 -20.56 1.81
C THR A 25 -9.87 -19.55 0.68
N ASP A 26 -9.75 -18.25 0.97
CA ASP A 26 -9.77 -17.19 -0.04
C ASP A 26 -8.66 -17.36 -1.08
N LEU A 27 -7.44 -17.69 -0.63
CA LEU A 27 -6.31 -17.96 -1.52
C LEU A 27 -6.57 -19.15 -2.46
N SER A 28 -7.23 -20.20 -1.98
CA SER A 28 -7.61 -21.35 -2.81
C SER A 28 -8.66 -21.00 -3.86
N ASN A 29 -9.66 -20.20 -3.49
CA ASN A 29 -10.68 -19.71 -4.42
C ASN A 29 -10.07 -18.83 -5.50
N ILE A 30 -9.15 -17.94 -5.10
CA ILE A 30 -8.40 -17.09 -6.02
C ILE A 30 -7.54 -17.95 -6.95
N SER A 31 -6.78 -18.91 -6.43
CA SER A 31 -5.91 -19.76 -7.25
C SER A 31 -6.71 -20.59 -8.25
N GLU A 32 -7.88 -21.11 -7.87
CA GLU A 32 -8.79 -21.82 -8.76
C GLU A 32 -9.33 -20.89 -9.87
N TRP A 33 -9.72 -19.67 -9.52
CA TRP A 33 -10.16 -18.68 -10.50
C TRP A 33 -9.05 -18.29 -11.49
N PHE A 34 -7.81 -18.14 -11.01
CA PHE A 34 -6.64 -17.91 -11.86
C PHE A 34 -6.40 -19.09 -12.82
N ALA A 35 -6.48 -20.33 -12.32
CA ALA A 35 -6.33 -21.53 -13.14
C ALA A 35 -7.41 -21.64 -14.22
N LYS A 36 -8.69 -21.40 -13.87
CA LYS A 36 -9.80 -21.34 -14.83
C LYS A 36 -9.60 -20.24 -15.87
N SER A 37 -8.95 -19.15 -15.49
CA SER A 37 -8.63 -18.02 -16.38
C SER A 37 -7.33 -18.21 -17.18
N GLN A 38 -6.70 -19.39 -17.13
CA GLN A 38 -5.41 -19.68 -17.78
C GLN A 38 -4.28 -18.74 -17.34
N LEU A 39 -4.33 -18.25 -16.11
CA LEU A 39 -3.32 -17.39 -15.52
C LEU A 39 -2.57 -18.14 -14.42
N THR A 40 -1.23 -18.03 -14.42
CA THR A 40 -0.39 -18.58 -13.36
C THR A 40 -0.10 -17.52 -12.32
N VAL A 41 -0.35 -17.82 -11.05
CA VAL A 41 0.03 -16.96 -9.93
C VAL A 41 1.55 -17.02 -9.74
N ASN A 42 2.18 -15.86 -9.70
CA ASN A 42 3.60 -15.76 -9.40
C ASN A 42 3.80 -15.62 -7.89
N CYS A 43 4.04 -16.74 -7.21
CA CYS A 43 4.21 -16.78 -5.76
C CYS A 43 5.43 -15.99 -5.26
N THR A 44 6.47 -15.79 -6.09
CA THR A 44 7.66 -15.00 -5.69
C THR A 44 7.38 -13.49 -5.67
N LYS A 45 6.40 -13.02 -6.46
CA LYS A 45 5.94 -11.64 -6.43
C LYS A 45 4.77 -11.40 -5.47
N ALA A 46 4.05 -12.45 -5.11
CA ALA A 46 2.97 -12.38 -4.15
C ALA A 46 3.54 -12.12 -2.75
N LYS A 47 2.97 -11.13 -2.07
CA LYS A 47 3.32 -10.75 -0.71
C LYS A 47 2.04 -10.53 0.08
N TYR A 48 2.08 -10.81 1.37
CA TYR A 48 1.00 -10.44 2.28
C TYR A 48 1.50 -9.58 3.42
N MET A 49 0.58 -8.91 4.08
CA MET A 49 0.82 -8.03 5.22
C MET A 49 -0.33 -8.23 6.20
N VAL A 50 -0.02 -8.24 7.48
CA VAL A 50 -1.02 -8.37 8.56
C VAL A 50 -1.18 -7.00 9.18
N PHE A 51 -2.36 -6.40 9.04
CA PHE A 51 -2.62 -5.10 9.66
C PHE A 51 -2.95 -5.27 11.14
N HIS A 52 -2.27 -4.54 12.02
CA HIS A 52 -2.56 -4.54 13.45
C HIS A 52 -2.19 -3.23 14.13
N SER A 53 -2.76 -2.99 15.31
CA SER A 53 -2.33 -1.88 16.15
C SER A 53 -0.94 -2.16 16.72
N ARG A 54 -0.11 -1.11 16.82
CA ARG A 54 1.21 -1.17 17.48
C ARG A 54 1.17 -1.69 18.92
N ARG A 55 0.02 -1.55 19.60
CA ARG A 55 -0.18 -2.04 20.98
C ARG A 55 -0.40 -3.55 21.03
N LYS A 56 -0.72 -4.19 19.90
CA LYS A 56 -0.92 -5.63 19.79
C LYS A 56 0.35 -6.25 19.21
N HIS A 57 1.04 -7.04 20.03
CA HIS A 57 2.12 -7.88 19.54
C HIS A 57 1.52 -9.03 18.73
N ILE A 58 2.02 -9.24 17.52
CA ILE A 58 1.71 -10.39 16.69
C ILE A 58 3.05 -11.01 16.34
N ASP A 59 3.23 -12.28 16.68
CA ASP A 59 4.45 -12.99 16.30
C ASP A 59 4.48 -13.14 14.77
N PRO A 60 5.55 -12.74 14.08
CA PRO A 60 5.62 -12.82 12.61
C PRO A 60 5.47 -14.24 12.08
N GLU A 61 5.79 -15.26 12.88
CA GLU A 61 5.67 -16.68 12.50
C GLU A 61 4.26 -17.25 12.78
N SER A 62 3.36 -16.47 13.38
CA SER A 62 2.02 -16.92 13.78
C SER A 62 1.08 -17.20 12.61
N LEU A 63 1.39 -16.68 11.42
CA LEU A 63 0.59 -16.79 10.21
C LEU A 63 1.49 -17.24 9.07
N ASN A 64 1.19 -18.40 8.49
CA ASN A 64 1.91 -18.93 7.33
C ASN A 64 0.95 -19.20 6.19
N LEU A 65 0.96 -18.30 5.19
CA LEU A 65 0.09 -18.41 4.02
C LEU A 65 0.81 -19.08 2.85
N THR A 66 0.14 -20.02 2.20
CA THR A 66 0.65 -20.75 1.03
C THR A 66 -0.35 -20.71 -0.13
N ILE A 67 0.13 -20.55 -1.36
CA ILE A 67 -0.66 -20.72 -2.60
C ILE A 67 -0.05 -21.86 -3.39
N ASN A 68 -0.85 -22.85 -3.78
CA ASN A 68 -0.40 -24.02 -4.55
C ASN A 68 0.85 -24.69 -3.93
N ASN A 69 0.84 -24.86 -2.60
CA ASN A 69 1.95 -25.37 -1.78
C ASN A 69 3.24 -24.53 -1.79
N ALA A 70 3.23 -23.32 -2.35
CA ALA A 70 4.34 -22.37 -2.27
C ALA A 70 4.08 -21.32 -1.19
N PRO A 71 5.03 -21.05 -0.27
CA PRO A 71 4.87 -20.02 0.75
C PRO A 71 4.85 -18.62 0.12
N ILE A 72 4.00 -17.75 0.65
CA ILE A 72 3.97 -16.32 0.32
C ILE A 72 4.83 -15.59 1.35
N GLN A 73 5.54 -14.55 0.94
CA GLN A 73 6.34 -13.73 1.85
C GLN A 73 5.45 -12.74 2.64
N GLN A 74 5.56 -12.71 3.96
CA GLN A 74 5.07 -11.61 4.79
C GLN A 74 6.00 -10.41 4.70
N VAL A 75 5.46 -9.20 4.55
CA VAL A 75 6.23 -7.95 4.59
C VAL A 75 5.59 -6.90 5.49
N PRO A 76 6.38 -6.16 6.30
CA PRO A 76 5.86 -5.12 7.19
C PRO A 76 5.52 -3.83 6.45
N CYS A 77 6.13 -3.60 5.29
CA CYS A 77 5.88 -2.44 4.44
C CYS A 77 5.84 -2.85 2.96
N PHE A 78 4.88 -2.31 2.20
CA PHE A 78 4.71 -2.64 0.79
C PHE A 78 4.22 -1.45 -0.03
N LYS A 79 4.89 -1.19 -1.16
CA LYS A 79 4.49 -0.15 -2.11
C LYS A 79 3.63 -0.73 -3.22
N TYR A 80 2.41 -0.20 -3.36
CA TYR A 80 1.44 -0.60 -4.37
C TYR A 80 0.88 0.62 -5.09
N LEU A 81 0.99 0.65 -6.42
CA LEU A 81 0.46 1.74 -7.28
C LEU A 81 0.88 3.16 -6.84
N GLY A 82 2.07 3.30 -6.24
CA GLY A 82 2.58 4.59 -5.76
C GLY A 82 2.20 4.97 -4.32
N ILE A 83 1.42 4.11 -3.65
CA ILE A 83 1.01 4.20 -2.24
C ILE A 83 1.84 3.19 -1.44
N THR A 84 2.44 3.64 -0.34
CA THR A 84 3.21 2.80 0.58
C THR A 84 2.36 2.43 1.79
N PHE A 85 2.07 1.15 1.93
CA PHE A 85 1.35 0.61 3.08
C PHE A 85 2.33 0.13 4.14
N ASP A 86 1.97 0.33 5.39
CA ASP A 86 2.67 -0.15 6.57
C ASP A 86 1.72 -1.03 7.38
N GLU A 87 2.25 -2.07 8.03
CA GLU A 87 1.47 -3.04 8.82
C GLU A 87 0.72 -2.39 9.98
N HIS A 88 1.23 -1.27 10.50
CA HIS A 88 0.58 -0.48 11.54
C HIS A 88 -0.32 0.63 10.98
N LEU A 89 -0.53 0.66 9.65
CA LEU A 89 -1.17 1.75 8.91
C LEU A 89 -0.50 3.11 9.20
N HIS A 90 0.81 3.10 9.45
CA HIS A 90 1.56 4.32 9.63
C HIS A 90 1.94 4.91 8.29
N TRP A 91 1.59 6.16 8.09
CA TRP A 91 1.71 6.81 6.79
C TRP A 91 3.02 7.57 6.60
N HIS A 92 3.94 7.48 7.55
CA HIS A 92 5.19 8.25 7.55
C HIS A 92 6.03 8.03 6.29
N GLU A 93 6.27 6.77 5.91
CA GLU A 93 7.05 6.42 4.72
C GLU A 93 6.46 7.01 3.44
N GLN A 94 5.14 6.98 3.32
CA GLN A 94 4.49 7.67 2.21
C GLN A 94 4.64 9.16 2.29
N VAL A 95 4.30 9.77 3.44
CA VAL A 95 4.35 11.22 3.61
C VAL A 95 5.74 11.71 3.23
N GLN A 96 6.79 11.03 3.68
CA GLN A 96 8.17 11.33 3.30
C GLN A 96 8.40 11.18 1.79
N SER A 97 7.94 10.11 1.17
CA SER A 97 8.02 9.90 -0.29
C SER A 97 7.30 11.01 -1.08
N VAL A 98 6.14 11.46 -0.61
CA VAL A 98 5.35 12.54 -1.23
C VAL A 98 6.02 13.89 -1.03
N CYS A 99 6.44 14.22 0.20
CA CYS A 99 7.20 15.42 0.51
C CYS A 99 8.46 15.52 -0.35
N THR A 100 9.17 14.42 -0.55
CA THR A 100 10.35 14.37 -1.41
C THR A 100 9.99 14.72 -2.86
N LYS A 101 8.93 14.13 -3.43
CA LYS A 101 8.47 14.46 -4.80
C LYS A 101 8.05 15.92 -4.95
N VAL A 102 7.29 16.44 -3.97
CA VAL A 102 6.85 17.83 -3.95
C VAL A 102 8.06 18.76 -3.83
N ALA A 103 9.05 18.44 -2.99
CA ALA A 103 10.28 19.22 -2.86
C ALA A 103 11.07 19.28 -4.18
N TYR A 104 11.19 18.16 -4.90
CA TYR A 104 11.77 18.13 -6.25
C TYR A 104 10.98 18.97 -7.26
N GLY A 105 9.65 18.92 -7.21
CA GLY A 105 8.77 19.75 -8.03
C GLY A 105 9.01 21.24 -7.76
N CYS A 106 8.99 21.66 -6.50
CA CYS A 106 9.30 23.02 -6.06
C CYS A 106 10.70 23.46 -6.50
N TYR A 107 11.71 22.61 -6.31
CA TYR A 107 13.07 22.89 -6.72
C TYR A 107 13.17 23.15 -8.23
N SER A 108 12.50 22.32 -9.04
CA SER A 108 12.48 22.47 -10.50
C SER A 108 11.87 23.82 -10.91
N VAL A 109 10.73 24.19 -10.32
CA VAL A 109 10.10 25.51 -10.56
C VAL A 109 11.01 26.67 -10.14
N ILE A 110 11.67 26.56 -8.99
CA ILE A 110 12.58 27.60 -8.46
C ILE A 110 13.82 27.77 -9.36
N LYS A 111 14.34 26.67 -9.91
CA LYS A 111 15.49 26.67 -10.82
C LYS A 111 15.14 27.29 -12.18
N ASP A 112 13.96 26.99 -12.68
CA ASP A 112 13.52 27.40 -14.01
C ASP A 112 12.87 28.78 -14.04
N ARG A 113 12.69 29.41 -12.87
CA ARG A 113 12.00 30.71 -12.71
C ARG A 113 12.57 31.85 -13.56
N GLN A 114 13.86 31.76 -13.90
CA GLN A 114 14.57 32.77 -14.69
C GLN A 114 14.32 32.64 -16.20
N TYR A 115 13.86 31.48 -16.67
CA TYR A 115 13.67 31.19 -18.09
C TYR A 115 12.21 31.33 -18.53
N PHE A 116 11.25 31.24 -17.61
CA PHE A 116 9.83 31.23 -17.93
C PHE A 116 9.05 32.40 -17.32
N ALA A 117 7.98 32.79 -17.99
CA ALA A 117 7.03 33.77 -17.46
C ALA A 117 6.26 33.21 -16.24
N ARG A 118 5.88 34.10 -15.31
CA ARG A 118 5.17 33.75 -14.06
C ARG A 118 3.91 32.89 -14.27
N ALA A 119 3.18 33.10 -15.37
CA ALA A 119 1.98 32.31 -15.67
C ALA A 119 2.32 30.82 -15.89
N ILE A 120 3.41 30.53 -16.62
CA ILE A 120 3.88 29.17 -16.91
C ILE A 120 4.37 28.50 -15.62
N LEU A 121 5.13 29.24 -14.80
CA LEU A 121 5.62 28.74 -13.51
C LEU A 121 4.48 28.39 -12.54
N ARG A 122 3.38 29.15 -12.56
CA ARG A 122 2.19 28.85 -11.75
C ARG A 122 1.53 27.54 -12.21
N THR A 123 1.40 27.34 -13.52
CA THR A 123 0.87 26.09 -14.08
C THR A 123 1.78 24.90 -13.77
N LEU A 124 3.09 25.07 -13.87
CA LEU A 124 4.08 24.04 -13.51
C LEU A 124 4.04 23.69 -12.02
N GLY A 125 3.95 24.69 -11.14
CA GLY A 125 3.80 24.43 -9.71
C GLY A 125 2.53 23.66 -9.38
N PHE A 126 1.42 24.00 -10.05
CA PHE A 126 0.17 23.27 -9.89
C PHE A 126 0.28 21.83 -10.42
N SER A 127 0.80 21.62 -11.64
CA SER A 127 0.90 20.28 -12.23
C SER A 127 1.86 19.35 -11.50
N LEU A 128 2.97 19.87 -10.96
CA LEU A 128 4.00 19.07 -10.30
C LEU A 128 3.71 18.81 -8.82
N CYS A 129 3.09 19.78 -8.12
CA CYS A 129 2.89 19.67 -6.68
C CYS A 129 1.46 19.31 -6.30
N HIS A 130 0.45 19.94 -6.93
CA HIS A 130 -0.96 19.79 -6.53
C HIS A 130 -1.45 18.36 -6.71
N CYS A 131 -1.14 17.73 -7.85
CA CYS A 131 -1.58 16.36 -8.12
C CYS A 131 -1.06 15.33 -7.10
N HIS A 132 0.13 15.56 -6.54
CA HIS A 132 0.70 14.70 -5.51
C HIS A 132 0.06 14.95 -4.14
N ILE A 133 -0.30 16.20 -3.83
CA ILE A 133 -0.93 16.56 -2.56
C ILE A 133 -2.37 16.05 -2.51
N ASP A 134 -3.18 16.30 -3.54
CA ASP A 134 -4.60 15.92 -3.50
C ASP A 134 -4.80 14.40 -3.52
N CYS A 135 -4.08 13.69 -4.40
CA CYS A 135 -4.15 12.23 -4.47
C CYS A 135 -3.73 11.58 -3.14
N CYS A 136 -2.76 12.18 -2.44
CA CYS A 136 -2.32 11.70 -1.12
C CYS A 136 -3.18 12.23 0.02
N LEU A 137 -4.00 13.25 -0.17
CA LEU A 137 -4.97 13.68 0.83
C LEU A 137 -6.15 12.73 0.85
N GLU A 138 -6.67 12.34 -0.32
CA GLU A 138 -7.84 11.48 -0.44
C GLU A 138 -7.64 10.08 0.17
N SER A 139 -6.45 9.48 0.05
CA SER A 139 -6.25 8.12 0.56
C SER A 139 -5.86 8.04 2.05
N TRP A 140 -5.47 9.15 2.70
CA TRP A 140 -4.73 9.13 3.97
C TRP A 140 -5.16 10.23 4.94
N GLY A 141 -5.65 11.37 4.44
CA GLY A 141 -5.85 12.61 5.18
C GLY A 141 -6.84 12.51 6.35
N VAL A 142 -7.64 11.46 6.42
CA VAL A 142 -8.63 11.23 7.50
C VAL A 142 -8.01 10.55 8.73
N THR A 143 -6.77 10.05 8.66
CA THR A 143 -6.15 9.30 9.78
C THR A 143 -5.54 10.18 10.87
N TYR A 144 -5.16 11.43 10.57
CA TYR A 144 -4.68 12.37 11.56
C TYR A 144 -5.74 13.44 11.79
N THR A 145 -6.59 13.25 12.80
CA THR A 145 -7.44 14.33 13.29
C THR A 145 -6.52 15.41 13.86
N VAL A 146 -6.47 16.56 13.20
CA VAL A 146 -5.84 17.75 13.76
C VAL A 146 -6.69 18.15 14.98
N ILE A 147 -6.14 17.95 16.17
CA ILE A 147 -6.66 18.48 17.44
C ILE A 147 -6.26 19.95 17.55
#